data_AF-C8WM91-F1
#
_entry.id   AF-C8WM91-F1
#
_cell.length_a   1.000
_cell.length_b   1.000
_cell.length_c   1.000
_cell.angle_alpha   90.00
_cell.angle_beta   90.00
_cell.angle_gamma   90.00
#
_symmetry.space_group_name_H-M   'P 1'
#
loop_
_entity.id
_entity.type
_entity.pdbx_description
1 polymer ?
#
loop_
_entity_poly.entity_id
_entity_poly.type
_entity_poly.pdbx_seq_one_letter_code
_entity_poly.pdbx_strand_id
1 'polypeptide(L)'
;MRSPSLTRRSEHAGGRLCHWYDWRGRSVLVCDSARNMLLVIELFADKELEPEDKYQILLAMLFPDPAEALGMAGGDINDLIACVLWDACGLDVTGTKPHERAVFDWESDAPRIQASLMSAYGITWDQAADGLSFADVCALLGELVEDDGQTPFAQAIYYRTAKPPKRTKYNGEQCDAWSARRSHFAIKAADASPADAMEEQNNRSRDLFAALKAVAKGAEVGNV
;
A
#
# COMPACT_ATOMS: atom_id res chain seq x y z
N MET A 1 -6.84 -5.61 3.92
CA MET A 1 -5.73 -6.24 3.19
C MET A 1 -5.83 -7.75 3.31
N ARG A 2 -5.55 -8.46 2.23
CA ARG A 2 -5.48 -9.91 2.17
C ARG A 2 -4.26 -10.42 2.93
N SER A 3 -4.34 -11.66 3.40
CA SER A 3 -3.19 -12.36 3.95
C SER A 3 -2.40 -13.06 2.83
N PRO A 4 -1.07 -13.17 2.95
CA PRO A 4 -0.25 -14.06 2.12
C PRO A 4 -0.83 -15.47 2.05
N SER A 5 -0.71 -16.13 0.89
CA SER A 5 -1.20 -17.49 0.69
C SER A 5 -0.24 -18.30 -0.17
N LEU A 6 0.24 -19.42 0.37
CA LEU A 6 1.17 -20.33 -0.32
C LEU A 6 0.49 -21.16 -1.43
N THR A 7 -0.84 -21.21 -1.44
CA THR A 7 -1.60 -22.02 -2.42
C THR A 7 -2.21 -21.17 -3.52
N ARG A 8 -2.10 -19.85 -3.43
CA ARG A 8 -2.64 -18.96 -4.45
C ARG A 8 -1.75 -19.01 -5.69
N ARG A 9 -2.41 -19.18 -6.83
CA ARG A 9 -1.72 -19.21 -8.12
C ARG A 9 -1.29 -17.81 -8.52
N SER A 10 -0.04 -17.68 -8.94
CA SER A 10 0.50 -16.50 -9.59
C SER A 10 0.96 -16.85 -11.00
N GLU A 11 0.96 -15.85 -11.88
CA GLU A 11 1.48 -15.95 -13.23
C GLU A 11 2.00 -14.58 -13.69
N HIS A 12 2.80 -14.58 -14.76
CA HIS A 12 3.29 -13.35 -15.37
C HIS A 12 2.47 -13.06 -16.63
N ALA A 13 1.71 -11.97 -16.60
CA ALA A 13 0.90 -11.51 -17.73
C ALA A 13 1.46 -10.18 -18.24
N GLY A 14 1.89 -10.14 -19.50
CA GLY A 14 2.52 -8.95 -20.08
C GLY A 14 3.78 -8.49 -19.33
N GLY A 15 4.53 -9.43 -18.73
CA GLY A 15 5.72 -9.13 -17.93
C GLY A 15 5.43 -8.64 -16.51
N ARG A 16 4.17 -8.55 -16.09
CA ARG A 16 3.78 -8.15 -14.73
C ARG A 16 3.42 -9.38 -13.90
N LEU A 17 3.84 -9.40 -12.64
CA LEU A 17 3.37 -10.39 -11.67
C LEU A 17 1.91 -10.14 -11.35
N CYS A 18 1.07 -11.15 -11.59
CA CYS A 18 -0.35 -11.08 -11.33
C CYS A 18 -0.82 -12.36 -10.60
N HIS A 19 -1.82 -12.20 -9.73
CA HIS A 19 -2.38 -13.27 -8.92
C HIS A 19 -3.86 -13.45 -9.22
N TRP A 20 -4.31 -14.69 -9.17
CA TRP A 20 -5.74 -14.99 -9.27
C TRP A 20 -6.48 -14.48 -8.05
N TYR A 21 -7.49 -13.64 -8.29
CA TYR A 21 -8.36 -13.04 -7.29
C TYR A 21 -9.79 -13.54 -7.44
N ASP A 22 -10.31 -14.16 -6.38
CA ASP A 22 -11.69 -14.65 -6.35
C ASP A 22 -12.63 -13.55 -5.87
N TRP A 23 -13.59 -13.21 -6.72
CA TRP A 23 -14.61 -12.20 -6.46
C TRP A 23 -15.99 -12.74 -6.83
N ARG A 24 -16.88 -12.86 -5.85
CA ARG A 24 -18.26 -13.34 -6.01
C ARG A 24 -18.37 -14.68 -6.77
N GLY A 25 -17.45 -15.61 -6.51
CA GLY A 25 -17.40 -16.92 -7.15
C GLY A 25 -16.86 -16.92 -8.58
N ARG A 26 -16.35 -15.79 -9.07
CA ARG A 26 -15.61 -15.64 -10.32
C ARG A 26 -14.14 -15.36 -10.00
N SER A 27 -13.24 -15.73 -10.91
CA SER A 27 -11.81 -15.45 -10.74
C SER A 27 -11.36 -14.49 -11.83
N VAL A 28 -10.54 -13.52 -11.45
CA VAL A 28 -9.91 -12.55 -12.36
C VAL A 28 -8.45 -12.42 -12.00
N LEU A 29 -7.61 -12.20 -13.00
CA LEU A 29 -6.20 -11.98 -12.78
C LEU A 29 -5.95 -10.52 -12.38
N VAL A 30 -5.25 -10.30 -11.27
CA VAL A 30 -4.95 -8.97 -10.74
C VAL A 30 -3.45 -8.78 -10.64
N CYS A 31 -2.93 -7.71 -11.24
CA CYS A 31 -1.52 -7.36 -11.17
C CYS A 31 -1.27 -6.53 -9.91
N ASP A 32 -0.72 -7.16 -8.89
CA ASP A 32 -0.65 -6.66 -7.51
C ASP A 32 0.77 -6.73 -6.93
N SER A 33 1.77 -6.81 -7.80
CA SER A 33 3.17 -6.63 -7.42
C SER A 33 3.33 -5.38 -6.55
N ALA A 34 4.28 -5.42 -5.60
CA ALA A 34 4.52 -4.29 -4.71
C ALA A 34 4.79 -2.99 -5.49
N ARG A 35 5.55 -3.05 -6.59
CA ARG A 35 5.78 -1.90 -7.46
C ARG A 35 4.48 -1.35 -8.04
N ASN A 36 3.64 -2.20 -8.61
CA ASN A 36 2.39 -1.76 -9.24
C ASN A 36 1.44 -1.12 -8.23
N MET A 37 1.34 -1.65 -7.01
CA MET A 37 0.46 -1.07 -5.98
C MET A 37 0.97 0.27 -5.46
N LEU A 38 2.28 0.48 -5.37
CA LEU A 38 2.83 1.81 -5.07
C LEU A 38 2.54 2.82 -6.17
N LEU A 39 2.65 2.43 -7.44
CA LEU A 39 2.25 3.27 -8.57
C LEU A 39 0.74 3.58 -8.54
N VAL A 40 -0.10 2.64 -8.10
CA VAL A 40 -1.55 2.90 -7.92
C VAL A 40 -1.75 3.95 -6.84
N ILE A 41 -1.04 3.86 -5.71
CA ILE A 41 -1.05 4.88 -4.65
C ILE A 41 -0.65 6.26 -5.21
N GLU A 42 0.42 6.31 -6.03
CA GLU A 42 0.88 7.54 -6.67
C GLU A 42 -0.17 8.11 -7.64
N LEU A 43 -0.84 7.26 -8.43
CA LEU A 43 -1.94 7.67 -9.33
C LEU A 43 -3.08 8.36 -8.55
N PHE A 44 -3.42 7.85 -7.37
CA PHE A 44 -4.41 8.48 -6.49
C PHE A 44 -3.93 9.84 -5.94
N ALA A 45 -2.63 9.99 -5.68
CA ALA A 45 -2.04 11.22 -5.16
C ALA A 45 -1.77 12.30 -6.23
N ASP A 46 -1.68 11.91 -7.50
CA ASP A 46 -1.45 12.80 -8.64
C ASP A 46 -2.52 13.90 -8.71
N LYS A 47 -2.16 15.10 -9.19
CA LYS A 47 -3.09 16.23 -9.31
C LYS A 47 -3.21 16.78 -10.73
N GLU A 48 -2.47 16.21 -11.66
CA GLU A 48 -2.36 16.72 -13.03
C GLU A 48 -3.27 15.97 -13.99
N LEU A 49 -3.51 14.68 -13.74
CA LEU A 49 -4.36 13.85 -14.57
C LEU A 49 -5.84 14.03 -14.23
N GLU A 50 -6.65 14.09 -15.29
CA GLU A 50 -8.10 14.12 -15.17
C GLU A 50 -8.64 12.78 -14.65
N PRO A 51 -9.79 12.78 -13.93
CA PRO A 51 -10.36 11.57 -13.37
C PRO A 51 -10.56 10.45 -14.42
N GLU A 52 -11.04 10.76 -15.63
CA GLU A 52 -11.26 9.72 -16.64
C GLU A 52 -9.96 9.03 -17.06
N ASP A 53 -8.90 9.80 -17.29
CA ASP A 53 -7.59 9.26 -17.66
C ASP A 53 -7.06 8.36 -16.53
N LYS A 54 -7.21 8.80 -15.28
CA LYS A 54 -6.83 7.99 -14.12
C LYS A 54 -7.64 6.70 -14.01
N TYR A 55 -8.92 6.71 -14.37
CA TYR A 55 -9.74 5.50 -14.37
C TYR A 55 -9.21 4.48 -15.38
N GLN A 56 -8.93 4.92 -16.60
CA GLN A 56 -8.39 4.06 -17.66
C GLN A 56 -7.00 3.51 -17.28
N ILE A 57 -6.15 4.36 -16.72
CA ILE A 57 -4.83 3.95 -16.21
C ILE A 57 -4.99 2.93 -15.07
N LEU A 58 -5.86 3.18 -14.10
CA LEU A 58 -6.10 2.29 -12.97
C LEU A 58 -6.57 0.90 -13.45
N LEU A 59 -7.51 0.85 -14.39
CA LEU A 59 -7.97 -0.41 -14.99
C LEU A 59 -6.81 -1.17 -15.63
N ALA A 60 -6.01 -0.49 -16.46
CA ALA A 60 -4.84 -1.08 -17.11
C ALA A 60 -3.76 -1.52 -16.12
N MET A 61 -3.62 -0.84 -14.99
CA MET A 61 -2.68 -1.20 -13.92
C MET A 61 -3.14 -2.42 -13.14
N LEU A 62 -4.41 -2.49 -12.75
CA LEU A 62 -4.95 -3.59 -11.93
C LEU A 62 -5.15 -4.87 -12.73
N PHE A 63 -5.56 -4.77 -14.00
CA PHE A 63 -5.92 -5.92 -14.81
C PHE A 63 -4.99 -6.07 -16.01
N PRO A 64 -4.48 -7.29 -16.27
CA PRO A 64 -3.68 -7.56 -17.47
C PRO A 64 -4.52 -7.44 -18.74
N ASP A 65 -5.79 -7.81 -18.67
CA ASP A 65 -6.80 -7.59 -19.69
C ASP A 65 -8.00 -6.85 -19.07
N PRO A 66 -8.07 -5.51 -19.21
CA PRO A 66 -9.20 -4.73 -18.72
C PRO A 66 -10.54 -5.11 -19.35
N ALA A 67 -10.56 -5.56 -20.60
CA ALA A 67 -11.79 -5.93 -21.29
C ALA A 67 -12.37 -7.23 -20.71
N GLU A 68 -11.51 -8.19 -20.36
CA GLU A 68 -11.92 -9.40 -19.65
C GLU A 68 -12.50 -9.07 -18.27
N ALA A 69 -11.82 -8.20 -17.50
CA ALA A 69 -12.30 -7.76 -16.20
C ALA A 69 -13.66 -7.05 -16.28
N LEU A 70 -13.85 -6.18 -17.28
CA LEU A 70 -15.12 -5.51 -17.56
C LEU A 70 -16.21 -6.50 -17.99
N GLY A 71 -15.91 -7.45 -18.87
CA GLY A 71 -16.85 -8.49 -19.27
C GLY A 71 -17.27 -9.40 -18.11
N MET A 72 -16.34 -9.69 -17.19
CA MET A 72 -16.58 -10.49 -16.00
C MET A 72 -17.39 -9.73 -14.96
N ALA A 73 -17.05 -8.46 -14.66
CA ALA A 73 -17.71 -7.71 -13.60
C ALA A 73 -19.00 -7.01 -14.07
N GLY A 74 -19.12 -6.70 -15.36
CA GLY A 74 -20.21 -5.90 -15.91
C GLY A 74 -20.34 -4.55 -15.19
N GLY A 75 -21.57 -4.16 -14.87
CA GLY A 75 -21.87 -2.91 -14.14
C GLY A 75 -21.31 -2.85 -12.71
N ASP A 76 -20.80 -3.97 -12.18
CA ASP A 76 -20.20 -4.05 -10.83
C ASP A 76 -18.67 -3.89 -10.85
N ILE A 77 -18.06 -3.46 -11.96
CA ILE A 77 -16.58 -3.26 -12.05
C ILE A 77 -16.01 -2.39 -10.93
N ASN A 78 -16.75 -1.36 -10.52
CA ASN A 78 -16.33 -0.48 -9.42
C ASN A 78 -16.28 -1.23 -8.07
N ASP A 79 -17.17 -2.19 -7.83
CA ASP A 79 -17.14 -3.03 -6.63
C ASP A 79 -15.92 -3.96 -6.65
N LEU A 80 -15.63 -4.57 -7.80
CA LEU A 80 -14.42 -5.38 -7.99
C LEU A 80 -13.16 -4.56 -7.70
N ILE A 81 -13.02 -3.37 -8.29
CA ILE A 81 -11.86 -2.48 -8.06
C ILE A 81 -11.72 -2.15 -6.57
N ALA A 82 -12.81 -1.77 -5.90
CA ALA A 82 -12.78 -1.45 -4.48
C ALA A 82 -12.32 -2.63 -3.61
N CYS A 83 -12.83 -3.84 -3.89
CA CYS A 83 -12.40 -5.07 -3.22
C CYS A 83 -10.91 -5.35 -3.46
N VAL A 84 -10.46 -5.24 -4.72
CA VAL A 84 -9.06 -5.45 -5.11
C VAL A 84 -8.13 -4.46 -4.40
N LEU A 85 -8.46 -3.16 -4.39
CA LEU A 85 -7.62 -2.14 -3.75
C LEU A 85 -7.49 -2.38 -2.25
N TRP A 86 -8.60 -2.69 -1.57
CA TRP A 86 -8.59 -3.01 -0.15
C TRP A 86 -7.77 -4.27 0.16
N ASP A 87 -7.93 -5.31 -0.66
CA ASP A 87 -7.27 -6.59 -0.43
C ASP A 87 -5.80 -6.56 -0.83
N ALA A 88 -5.43 -5.93 -1.93
CA ALA A 88 -4.06 -5.88 -2.43
C ALA A 88 -3.17 -4.93 -1.64
N CYS A 89 -3.65 -3.72 -1.34
CA CYS A 89 -2.83 -2.66 -0.73
C CYS A 89 -3.48 -1.92 0.45
N GLY A 90 -4.66 -2.36 0.91
CA GLY A 90 -5.32 -1.76 2.08
C GLY A 90 -5.95 -0.39 1.83
N LEU A 91 -6.02 0.05 0.56
CA LEU A 91 -6.69 1.30 0.20
C LEU A 91 -8.20 1.12 0.32
N ASP A 92 -8.81 1.83 1.28
CA ASP A 92 -10.26 1.87 1.42
C ASP A 92 -10.85 3.07 0.67
N VAL A 93 -11.16 2.84 -0.60
CA VAL A 93 -11.85 3.80 -1.46
C VAL A 93 -13.35 3.93 -1.17
N THR A 94 -13.89 3.11 -0.26
CA THR A 94 -15.31 3.15 0.12
C THR A 94 -15.58 3.95 1.39
N GLY A 95 -14.57 4.12 2.26
CA GLY A 95 -14.70 4.75 3.58
C GLY A 95 -15.47 3.91 4.60
N THR A 96 -15.47 2.59 4.44
CA THR A 96 -16.20 1.65 5.32
C THR A 96 -15.30 0.83 6.24
N LYS A 97 -13.98 0.95 6.10
CA LYS A 97 -12.98 0.13 6.81
C LYS A 97 -12.30 0.94 7.92
N PRO A 98 -11.88 0.28 9.02
CA PRO A 98 -11.14 0.95 10.07
C PRO A 98 -9.76 1.41 9.57
N HIS A 99 -9.29 2.55 10.10
CA HIS A 99 -7.99 3.11 9.77
C HIS A 99 -7.05 2.98 10.96
N GLU A 100 -5.85 2.47 10.69
CA GLU A 100 -4.76 2.46 11.65
C GLU A 100 -3.73 3.52 11.29
N ARG A 101 -3.06 4.03 12.32
CA ARG A 101 -2.03 5.06 12.17
C ARG A 101 -0.86 4.51 11.36
N ALA A 102 -0.43 5.25 10.34
CA ALA A 102 0.81 4.95 9.63
C ALA A 102 2.02 5.09 10.57
N VAL A 103 2.86 4.05 10.62
CA VAL A 103 4.08 4.01 11.43
C VAL A 103 5.36 4.18 10.60
N PHE A 104 5.23 4.20 9.28
CA PHE A 104 6.30 4.49 8.32
C PHE A 104 5.76 5.12 7.04
N ASP A 105 6.69 5.62 6.23
CA ASP A 105 6.42 6.23 4.92
C ASP A 105 7.32 5.59 3.87
N TRP A 106 6.75 5.19 2.73
CA TRP A 106 7.48 4.44 1.70
C TRP A 106 8.65 5.23 1.12
N GLU A 107 8.49 6.54 0.92
CA GLU A 107 9.53 7.39 0.36
C GLU A 107 10.63 7.69 1.40
N SER A 108 10.23 8.15 2.59
CA SER A 108 11.16 8.52 3.67
C SER A 108 11.94 7.34 4.23
N ASP A 109 11.35 6.13 4.19
CA ASP A 109 11.96 4.91 4.69
C ASP A 109 12.53 4.00 3.59
N ALA A 110 12.44 4.37 2.32
CA ALA A 110 13.03 3.64 1.20
C ALA A 110 14.46 3.13 1.46
N PRO A 111 15.44 3.95 1.92
CA PRO A 111 16.79 3.46 2.18
C PRO A 111 16.85 2.46 3.35
N ARG A 112 15.95 2.57 4.34
CA ARG A 112 15.89 1.64 5.47
C ARG A 112 15.26 0.32 5.05
N ILE A 113 14.18 0.37 4.29
CA ILE A 113 13.52 -0.79 3.70
C ILE A 113 14.51 -1.56 2.83
N GLN A 114 15.19 -0.88 1.91
CA GLN A 114 16.19 -1.50 1.05
C GLN A 114 17.31 -2.16 1.86
N ALA A 115 17.90 -1.45 2.82
CA ALA A 115 18.96 -2.01 3.67
C ALA A 115 18.47 -3.22 4.48
N SER A 116 17.26 -3.15 5.05
CA SER A 116 16.67 -4.24 5.83
C SER A 116 16.40 -5.48 5.00
N LEU A 117 15.78 -5.35 3.81
CA LEU A 117 15.53 -6.46 2.90
C LEU A 117 16.83 -7.16 2.50
N MET A 118 17.85 -6.37 2.15
CA MET A 118 19.16 -6.91 1.79
C MET A 118 19.82 -7.62 2.98
N SER A 119 19.77 -7.03 4.18
CA SER A 119 20.45 -7.60 5.35
C SER A 119 19.78 -8.85 5.91
N ALA A 120 18.45 -8.92 5.87
CA ALA A 120 17.68 -9.98 6.51
C ALA A 120 17.35 -11.13 5.56
N TYR A 121 17.02 -10.80 4.30
CA TYR A 121 16.54 -11.76 3.32
C TYR A 121 17.48 -11.95 2.13
N GLY A 122 18.53 -11.13 2.00
CA GLY A 122 19.47 -11.22 0.88
C GLY A 122 18.88 -10.80 -0.47
N ILE A 123 17.75 -10.09 -0.48
CA ILE A 123 17.07 -9.62 -1.70
C ILE A 123 17.11 -8.10 -1.81
N THR A 124 17.16 -7.59 -3.03
CA THR A 124 17.04 -6.15 -3.30
C THR A 124 15.57 -5.72 -3.27
N TRP A 125 15.35 -4.40 -3.13
CA TRP A 125 14.01 -3.84 -3.30
C TRP A 125 13.40 -4.20 -4.66
N ASP A 126 14.15 -4.08 -5.77
CA ASP A 126 13.60 -4.38 -7.10
C ASP A 126 13.16 -5.85 -7.23
N GLN A 127 13.93 -6.79 -6.67
CA GLN A 127 13.54 -8.19 -6.63
C GLN A 127 12.25 -8.42 -5.85
N ALA A 128 12.09 -7.76 -4.70
CA ALA A 128 10.87 -7.84 -3.91
C ALA A 128 9.68 -7.14 -4.60
N ALA A 129 9.91 -5.95 -5.14
CA ALA A 129 8.88 -5.08 -5.70
C ALA A 129 8.22 -5.68 -6.95
N ASP A 130 9.01 -6.38 -7.77
CA ASP A 130 8.54 -7.01 -9.01
C ASP A 130 8.22 -8.50 -8.84
N GLY A 131 8.88 -9.18 -7.88
CA GLY A 131 8.76 -10.62 -7.67
C GLY A 131 7.74 -11.05 -6.61
N LEU A 132 7.26 -10.13 -5.77
CA LEU A 132 6.31 -10.41 -4.69
C LEU A 132 5.08 -9.53 -4.79
N SER A 133 3.94 -10.02 -4.30
CA SER A 133 2.77 -9.18 -4.16
C SER A 133 2.96 -8.14 -3.07
N PHE A 134 2.23 -7.02 -3.15
CA PHE A 134 2.30 -5.98 -2.13
C PHE A 134 2.02 -6.51 -0.71
N ALA A 135 1.02 -7.40 -0.58
CA ALA A 135 0.70 -8.04 0.69
C ALA A 135 1.86 -8.89 1.24
N ASP A 136 2.61 -9.58 0.37
CA ASP A 136 3.77 -10.40 0.78
C ASP A 136 4.94 -9.51 1.21
N VAL A 137 5.18 -8.40 0.50
CA VAL A 137 6.19 -7.41 0.92
C VAL A 137 5.83 -6.80 2.26
N CYS A 138 4.57 -6.41 2.47
CA CYS A 138 4.10 -5.93 3.78
C CYS A 138 4.28 -6.98 4.87
N ALA A 139 4.03 -8.26 4.59
CA ALA A 139 4.27 -9.34 5.53
C ALA A 139 5.76 -9.47 5.86
N LEU A 140 6.66 -9.45 4.87
CA LEU A 140 8.10 -9.48 5.10
C LEU A 140 8.57 -8.29 5.96
N LEU A 141 8.03 -7.10 5.72
CA LEU A 141 8.32 -5.92 6.53
C LEU A 141 7.75 -6.04 7.95
N GLY A 142 6.58 -6.67 8.11
CA GLY A 142 5.99 -6.99 9.41
C GLY A 142 6.87 -7.93 10.22
N GLU A 143 7.34 -9.02 9.62
CA GLU A 143 8.26 -9.97 10.26
C GLU A 143 9.56 -9.30 10.73
N LEU A 144 10.09 -8.35 9.97
CA LEU A 144 11.28 -7.58 10.40
C LEU A 144 11.03 -6.77 11.69
N VAL A 145 9.79 -6.36 11.93
CA VAL A 145 9.40 -5.58 13.12
C VAL A 145 9.12 -6.50 14.31
N GLU A 146 8.64 -7.71 14.07
CA GLU A 146 8.36 -8.72 15.10
C GLU A 146 9.63 -9.45 15.56
N ASP A 147 10.61 -9.62 14.67
CA ASP A 147 11.91 -10.19 15.00
C ASP A 147 12.69 -9.29 15.97
N ASP A 148 13.47 -9.90 16.87
CA ASP A 148 14.40 -9.18 17.75
C ASP A 148 15.59 -8.55 16.96
N GLY A 149 15.64 -8.82 15.65
CA GLY A 149 16.55 -8.25 14.68
C GLY A 149 16.51 -6.72 14.62
N GLN A 150 17.64 -6.09 14.93
CA GLN A 150 17.80 -4.64 14.89
C GLN A 150 18.06 -4.13 13.46
N THR A 151 17.22 -4.48 12.49
CA THR A 151 17.37 -3.96 11.12
C THR A 151 17.07 -2.45 11.09
N PRO A 152 17.62 -1.68 10.13
CA PRO A 152 17.37 -0.23 10.06
C PRO A 152 15.89 0.14 10.01
N PHE A 153 15.07 -0.62 9.28
CA PHE A 153 13.61 -0.45 9.24
C PHE A 153 12.97 -0.75 10.60
N ALA A 154 13.27 -1.90 11.20
CA ALA A 154 12.74 -2.30 12.51
C ALA A 154 13.07 -1.28 13.61
N GLN A 155 14.31 -0.76 13.63
CA GLN A 155 14.71 0.30 14.56
C GLN A 155 13.88 1.57 14.38
N ALA A 156 13.63 1.99 13.14
CA ALA A 156 12.83 3.17 12.86
C ALA A 156 11.40 2.99 13.38
N ILE A 157 10.77 1.84 13.12
CA ILE A 157 9.44 1.52 13.65
C ILE A 157 9.45 1.53 15.17
N TYR A 158 10.40 0.83 15.79
CA TYR A 158 10.52 0.76 17.25
C TYR A 158 10.57 2.15 17.89
N TYR A 159 11.45 3.04 17.45
CA TYR A 159 11.57 4.37 18.06
C TYR A 159 10.37 5.29 17.80
N ARG A 160 9.57 5.02 16.75
CA ARG A 160 8.33 5.74 16.46
C ARG A 160 7.16 5.26 17.31
N THR A 161 7.08 3.96 17.60
CA THR A 161 5.92 3.34 18.26
C THR A 161 6.13 3.04 19.75
N ALA A 162 7.37 2.78 20.18
CA ALA A 162 7.67 2.42 21.55
C ALA A 162 7.44 3.57 22.53
N LYS A 163 7.08 3.20 23.76
CA LYS A 163 6.91 4.15 24.87
C LYS A 163 8.29 4.64 25.35
N PRO A 164 8.44 5.96 25.62
CA PRO A 164 9.67 6.49 26.21
C PRO A 164 10.00 5.82 27.54
N PRO A 165 11.29 5.56 27.83
CA PRO A 165 11.70 5.17 29.17
C PRO A 165 11.39 6.30 30.15
N LYS A 166 10.83 5.95 31.32
CA LYS A 166 10.57 6.94 32.38
C LYS A 166 11.90 7.43 32.95
N ARG A 167 12.07 8.74 33.02
CA ARG A 167 13.27 9.35 33.62
C ARG A 167 13.27 9.13 35.13
N THR A 168 14.42 8.71 35.64
CA THR A 168 14.75 8.46 37.04
C THR A 168 16.07 9.14 37.37
N LYS A 169 16.49 9.09 38.64
CA LYS A 169 17.78 9.65 39.09
C LYS A 169 19.00 9.03 38.39
N TYR A 170 18.89 7.80 37.88
CA TYR A 170 20.04 7.01 37.42
C TYR A 170 20.10 6.76 35.90
N ASN A 171 19.06 7.11 35.13
CA ASN A 171 18.97 6.79 33.70
C ASN A 171 18.84 8.02 32.79
N GLY A 172 19.31 9.19 33.25
CA GLY A 172 19.24 10.44 32.49
C GLY A 172 19.84 10.30 31.09
N GLU A 173 21.06 9.78 31.00
CA GLU A 173 21.76 9.57 29.71
C GLU A 173 21.01 8.61 28.78
N GLN A 174 20.40 7.56 29.32
CA GLN A 174 19.60 6.62 28.53
C GLN A 174 18.34 7.29 27.96
N CYS A 175 17.65 8.10 28.76
CA CYS A 175 16.48 8.87 28.31
C CYS A 175 16.86 9.88 27.22
N ASP A 176 18.00 10.54 27.37
CA ASP A 176 18.49 11.54 26.42
C ASP A 176 18.93 10.86 25.10
N ALA A 177 19.62 9.72 25.17
CA ALA A 177 19.96 8.90 24.00
C ALA A 177 18.73 8.35 23.27
N TRP A 178 17.72 7.86 24.02
CA TRP A 178 16.47 7.42 23.44
C TRP A 178 15.74 8.57 22.72
N SER A 179 15.72 9.76 23.32
CA SER A 179 15.09 10.95 22.74
C SER A 179 15.79 11.35 21.44
N ALA A 180 17.12 11.35 21.42
CA ALA A 180 17.90 11.61 20.21
C ALA A 180 17.60 10.60 19.09
N ARG A 181 17.49 9.30 19.41
CA ARG A 181 17.11 8.26 18.44
C ARG A 181 15.70 8.45 17.92
N ARG A 182 14.74 8.77 18.78
CA ARG A 182 13.36 9.08 18.37
C ARG A 182 13.29 10.27 17.45
N SER A 183 14.04 11.33 17.73
CA SER A 183 14.14 12.50 16.85
C SER A 183 14.79 12.15 15.51
N HIS A 184 15.84 11.32 15.52
CA HIS A 184 16.50 10.86 14.29
C HIS A 184 15.58 10.06 13.36
N PHE A 185 14.73 9.21 13.94
CA PHE A 185 13.81 8.37 13.17
C PHE A 185 12.44 9.02 12.91
N ALA A 186 12.18 10.23 13.40
CA ALA A 186 10.91 10.90 13.14
C ALA A 186 10.67 11.06 11.63
N ILE A 187 9.45 10.76 11.18
CA ILE A 187 9.03 11.07 9.81
C ILE A 187 9.02 12.60 9.72
N LYS A 188 9.72 13.17 8.73
CA LYS A 188 9.74 14.62 8.53
C LYS A 188 8.31 15.05 8.23
N ALA A 189 7.72 15.84 9.12
CA ALA A 189 6.34 16.26 8.98
C ALA A 189 6.16 17.03 7.66
N ALA A 190 5.33 16.50 6.77
CA ALA A 190 4.38 17.36 6.09
C ALA A 190 3.18 17.50 7.04
N ASP A 191 3.23 18.51 7.92
CA ASP A 191 2.18 19.15 8.75
C ASP A 191 0.88 18.43 9.17
N ALA A 192 0.85 17.09 9.24
CA ALA A 192 -0.31 16.34 9.68
C ALA A 192 0.10 15.35 10.78
N SER A 193 -0.77 15.13 11.76
CA SER A 193 -0.54 14.08 12.74
C SER A 193 -0.46 12.73 11.99
N PRO A 194 0.29 11.72 12.47
CA PRO A 194 0.42 10.46 11.73
C PRO A 194 -0.88 9.66 11.56
N ALA A 195 -1.96 10.01 12.28
CA ALA A 195 -3.30 9.50 12.02
C ALA A 195 -3.89 10.14 10.75
N ASP A 196 -3.62 11.43 10.56
CA ASP A 196 -4.12 12.24 9.46
C ASP A 196 -3.49 11.82 8.12
N ALA A 197 -2.29 11.25 8.07
CA ALA A 197 -1.61 10.92 6.80
C ALA A 197 -2.24 9.73 6.04
N MET A 198 -2.56 8.62 6.72
CA MET A 198 -3.23 7.47 6.10
C MET A 198 -4.71 7.78 5.85
N GLU A 199 -5.34 8.53 6.76
CA GLU A 199 -6.68 9.05 6.55
C GLU A 199 -6.73 10.01 5.37
N GLU A 200 -5.72 10.87 5.20
CA GLU A 200 -5.59 11.77 4.06
C GLU A 200 -5.33 11.01 2.77
N GLN A 201 -4.47 9.99 2.78
CA GLN A 201 -4.26 9.12 1.63
C GLN A 201 -5.55 8.40 1.22
N ASN A 202 -6.29 7.86 2.18
CA ASN A 202 -7.60 7.24 1.93
C ASN A 202 -8.65 8.27 1.51
N ASN A 203 -8.67 9.47 2.07
CA ASN A 203 -9.59 10.54 1.69
C ASN A 203 -9.32 11.01 0.25
N ARG A 204 -8.04 11.23 -0.11
CA ARG A 204 -7.63 11.51 -1.50
C ARG A 204 -8.05 10.36 -2.42
N SER A 205 -7.85 9.11 -1.98
CA SER A 205 -8.23 7.94 -2.76
C SER A 205 -9.75 7.82 -2.94
N ARG A 206 -10.52 8.15 -1.90
CA ARG A 206 -12.00 8.16 -1.90
C ARG A 206 -12.56 9.26 -2.78
N ASP A 207 -12.04 10.48 -2.65
CA ASP A 207 -12.48 11.64 -3.45
C ASP A 207 -12.23 11.37 -4.93
N LEU A 208 -11.03 10.87 -5.25
CA LEU A 208 -10.74 10.48 -6.62
C LEU A 208 -11.65 9.33 -7.06
N PHE A 209 -11.76 8.24 -6.28
CA PHE A 209 -12.61 7.10 -6.64
C PHE A 209 -14.08 7.49 -6.84
N ALA A 210 -14.59 8.45 -6.06
CA ALA A 210 -15.92 9.02 -6.23
C ALA A 210 -16.03 9.80 -7.56
N ALA A 211 -14.99 10.57 -7.93
CA ALA A 211 -14.91 11.22 -9.24
C ALA A 211 -14.88 10.18 -10.37
N LEU A 212 -14.05 9.13 -10.28
CA LEU A 212 -14.00 8.05 -11.27
C LEU A 212 -15.39 7.40 -11.45
N LYS A 213 -16.08 7.11 -10.34
CA LYS A 213 -17.43 6.53 -10.36
C LYS A 213 -18.45 7.45 -11.02
N ALA A 214 -18.31 8.76 -10.86
CA ALA A 214 -19.19 9.74 -11.51
C ALA A 214 -18.96 9.78 -13.03
N VAL A 215 -17.70 9.72 -13.49
CA VAL A 215 -17.42 9.70 -14.93
C VAL A 215 -17.88 8.41 -15.59
N ALA A 216 -17.61 7.25 -14.97
CA ALA A 216 -18.08 5.96 -15.47
C ALA A 216 -19.61 5.92 -15.68
N LYS A 217 -20.38 6.50 -14.74
CA LYS A 217 -21.83 6.64 -14.89
C LYS A 217 -22.25 7.62 -16.00
N GLY A 218 -21.50 8.70 -16.20
CA GLY A 218 -21.75 9.66 -17.29
C GLY A 218 -21.54 9.05 -18.67
N ALA A 219 -20.53 8.19 -18.83
CA ALA A 219 -20.24 7.47 -20.07
C ALA A 219 -21.33 6.46 -20.45
N GLU A 220 -22.00 5.83 -19.47
CA GLU A 220 -23.14 4.93 -19.72
C GLU A 220 -24.41 5.67 -20.20
N VAL A 221 -24.59 6.94 -19.82
CA VAL A 221 -25.78 7.74 -20.18
C VAL A 221 -25.62 8.50 -21.51
N GLY A 222 -24.38 8.77 -21.93
CA GLY A 222 -24.07 9.48 -23.18
C GLY A 222 -24.09 8.66 -24.47
N ASN A 223 -24.40 7.36 -24.39
CA ASN A 223 -24.42 6.42 -25.52
C ASN A 223 -25.85 6.01 -25.96
N VAL A 224 -26.85 6.87 -25.74
CA VAL A 224 -28.25 6.68 -26.20
C VAL A 224 -28.59 7.63 -27.35
#